data_AF-A0A2W4IFV9-F1
#
_entry.id   AF-A0A2W4IFV9-F1
#
_cell.length_a   1.000
_cell.length_b   1.000
_cell.length_c   1.000
_cell.angle_alpha   90.00
_cell.angle_beta   90.00
_cell.angle_gamma   90.00
#
_symmetry.space_group_name_H-M   'P 1'
#
loop_
_entity.id
_entity.type
_entity.pdbx_description
1 polymer ?
#
loop_
_entity_poly.entity_id
_entity_poly.type
_entity_poly.pdbx_seq_one_letter_code
_entity_poly.pdbx_strand_id
1 'polypeptide(L)'
;MNAKYRKTENNVLETTAASQLLLPIMVAFIPRSGTTLLMSHLARDRRCLFDRTYPFEKHLLSYMAKISDVLTHGDLEQHEDATAVIDLFSKTMGTVYLRPPQDNLDITLSRDDVFKALWSTASQTTLKRFPDSLYHAEKCPIWVPFFVRKNVPSLTLSLFRDPRNIYLSQVAYNMKFPTAHFGLKNATDMTRAWQISAQFNSLFESTAELEQDDSIVPLKYEDVCDDIDVFLELLEKRVGWTANASLDSSSYKIHATSSLAKSRERWKHEAISKRALHYLQILNFEAMQKLGYPTLISCDEANSIKIDFSEAAQHKYSVEDGSLEKLTDQGKIVIESTRRTCRFNFSVERKHSVKTMEVWLCIKGGTGSQCSLQWRKKGEQFGIERSGTAQFRKCDHFHVVRFRTCENPSWQEDFVELSICGIFGDDQNDSPTRTELKWVKLVPGSVAQD
;
A
#
# COMPACT_ATOMS: atom_id res chain seq x y z
N MET A 1 3.72 -4.70 22.27
CA MET A 1 4.12 -3.40 21.68
C MET A 1 4.25 -2.29 22.74
N ASN A 2 4.54 -2.61 24.00
CA ASN A 2 4.64 -1.64 25.11
C ASN A 2 6.08 -1.56 25.60
N ALA A 3 6.81 -0.50 25.21
CA ALA A 3 7.95 0.09 25.96
C ALA A 3 8.69 1.23 25.22
N LYS A 4 8.47 1.49 23.92
CA LYS A 4 9.38 2.38 23.14
C LYS A 4 8.95 3.82 22.83
N TYR A 5 7.77 4.30 23.26
CA TYR A 5 7.26 5.63 22.86
C TYR A 5 7.60 6.78 23.85
N ARG A 6 8.84 6.87 24.31
CA ARG A 6 9.32 7.95 25.20
C ARG A 6 10.59 8.61 24.65
N LYS A 7 10.44 9.55 23.70
CA LYS A 7 11.26 10.78 23.55
C LYS A 7 11.04 11.42 22.17
N THR A 8 9.97 12.21 22.02
CA THR A 8 9.89 13.32 21.05
C THR A 8 8.58 14.07 21.31
N GLU A 9 8.67 15.27 21.86
CA GLU A 9 7.54 16.19 22.06
C GLU A 9 7.67 17.36 21.07
N ASN A 10 6.55 17.71 20.42
CA ASN A 10 6.22 19.01 19.78
C ASN A 10 6.71 19.44 18.38
N ASN A 11 7.53 18.67 17.65
CA ASN A 11 8.13 19.20 16.41
C ASN A 11 7.14 19.41 15.21
N VAL A 12 6.05 18.62 15.13
CA VAL A 12 5.12 18.66 13.97
C VAL A 12 4.16 19.86 14.02
N LEU A 13 3.69 20.22 15.21
CA LEU A 13 2.75 21.34 15.39
C LEU A 13 3.40 22.70 15.15
N GLU A 14 4.63 22.89 15.64
CA GLU A 14 5.37 24.15 15.47
C GLU A 14 5.63 24.45 13.99
N THR A 15 5.96 23.42 13.20
CA THR A 15 6.14 23.53 11.74
C THR A 15 4.83 23.88 11.02
N THR A 16 3.69 23.37 11.50
CA THR A 16 2.38 23.62 10.88
C THR A 16 1.89 25.03 11.18
N ALA A 17 2.01 25.49 12.42
CA ALA A 17 1.60 26.84 12.83
C ALA A 17 2.31 27.94 12.02
N ALA A 18 3.56 27.70 11.61
CA ALA A 18 4.33 28.62 10.76
C ALA A 18 3.84 28.66 9.29
N SER A 19 3.22 27.59 8.78
CA SER A 19 2.85 27.48 7.36
C SER A 19 1.45 27.99 7.01
N GLN A 20 0.59 28.27 8.01
CA GLN A 20 -0.82 28.63 7.80
C GLN A 20 -1.58 27.61 6.92
N LEU A 21 -1.21 26.33 7.00
CA LEU A 21 -1.87 25.24 6.30
C LEU A 21 -2.48 24.24 7.30
N LEU A 22 -3.52 23.53 6.86
CA LEU A 22 -4.06 22.37 7.57
C LEU A 22 -3.03 21.24 7.53
N LEU A 23 -2.85 20.55 8.66
CA LEU A 23 -2.05 19.33 8.75
C LEU A 23 -2.87 18.13 8.25
N PRO A 24 -2.44 17.43 7.19
CA PRO A 24 -3.06 16.17 6.77
C PRO A 24 -2.93 15.08 7.85
N ILE A 25 -4.04 14.44 8.22
CA ILE A 25 -4.08 13.19 8.99
C ILE A 25 -4.62 12.09 8.07
N MET A 26 -3.74 11.26 7.54
CA MET A 26 -4.08 10.24 6.56
C MET A 26 -4.26 8.89 7.24
N VAL A 27 -5.43 8.29 7.09
CA VAL A 27 -5.70 6.92 7.54
C VAL A 27 -5.41 5.96 6.38
N ALA A 28 -4.26 5.29 6.42
CA ALA A 28 -3.86 4.29 5.44
C ALA A 28 -4.45 2.93 5.82
N PHE A 29 -5.08 2.22 4.87
CA PHE A 29 -5.87 1.05 5.22
C PHE A 29 -6.05 0.04 4.08
N ILE A 30 -6.49 -1.15 4.49
CA ILE A 30 -7.14 -2.14 3.63
C ILE A 30 -8.65 -2.01 3.82
N PRO A 31 -9.49 -2.03 2.78
CA PRO A 31 -10.93 -1.97 2.93
C PRO A 31 -11.44 -2.96 3.98
N ARG A 32 -12.34 -2.48 4.85
CA ARG A 32 -12.90 -3.22 6.00
C ARG A 32 -11.98 -3.38 7.22
N SER A 33 -10.90 -2.60 7.33
CA SER A 33 -10.05 -2.56 8.52
C SER A 33 -10.59 -1.69 9.68
N GLY A 34 -11.83 -1.20 9.60
CA GLY A 34 -12.42 -0.38 10.66
C GLY A 34 -12.10 1.12 10.57
N THR A 35 -11.71 1.61 9.39
CA THR A 35 -11.40 3.03 9.18
C THR A 35 -12.54 3.97 9.51
N THR A 36 -13.80 3.57 9.28
CA THR A 36 -14.96 4.39 9.65
C THR A 36 -15.00 4.67 11.14
N LEU A 37 -14.69 3.67 11.99
CA LEU A 37 -14.62 3.86 13.44
C LEU A 37 -13.54 4.87 13.80
N LEU A 38 -12.34 4.69 13.24
CA LEU A 38 -11.20 5.58 13.47
C LEU A 38 -11.51 7.03 13.05
N MET A 39 -12.12 7.22 11.88
CA MET A 39 -12.56 8.55 11.41
C MET A 39 -13.59 9.17 12.36
N SER A 40 -14.54 8.40 12.89
CA SER A 40 -15.49 8.87 13.90
C SER A 40 -14.81 9.30 15.21
N HIS A 41 -13.66 8.72 15.56
CA HIS A 41 -12.88 9.18 16.70
C HIS A 41 -12.13 10.48 16.40
N LEU A 42 -11.47 10.57 15.24
CA LEU A 42 -10.83 11.82 14.80
C LEU A 42 -11.81 12.99 14.74
N ALA A 43 -13.07 12.68 14.43
CA ALA A 43 -14.17 13.64 14.41
C ALA A 43 -14.40 14.39 15.72
N ARG A 44 -13.96 13.81 16.85
CA ARG A 44 -14.18 14.36 18.19
C ARG A 44 -13.37 15.63 18.43
N ASP A 45 -12.37 15.96 17.62
CA ASP A 45 -11.72 17.27 17.66
C ASP A 45 -12.42 18.23 16.69
N ARG A 46 -12.92 19.36 17.21
CA ARG A 46 -13.61 20.37 16.40
C ARG A 46 -12.68 21.05 15.39
N ARG A 47 -11.37 21.03 15.64
CA ARG A 47 -10.33 21.58 14.76
C ARG A 47 -9.96 20.62 13.63
N CYS A 48 -10.47 19.38 13.66
CA CYS A 48 -10.26 18.39 12.62
C CYS A 48 -11.37 18.45 11.56
N LEU A 49 -10.99 18.84 10.34
CA LEU A 49 -11.87 18.85 9.19
C LEU A 49 -11.81 17.52 8.45
N PHE A 50 -12.96 16.92 8.20
CA PHE A 50 -13.09 15.73 7.36
C PHE A 50 -14.54 15.63 6.90
N ASP A 51 -14.82 14.76 5.95
CA ASP A 51 -16.19 14.49 5.53
C ASP A 51 -16.97 13.86 6.68
N ARG A 52 -18.01 14.54 7.18
CA ARG A 52 -18.85 14.03 8.27
C ARG A 52 -20.03 13.19 7.78
N THR A 53 -20.17 13.03 6.47
CA THR A 53 -21.22 12.20 5.87
C THR A 53 -20.68 10.80 5.61
N TYR A 54 -21.28 9.77 6.20
CA TYR A 54 -20.95 8.38 5.87
C TYR A 54 -21.17 8.13 4.37
N PRO A 55 -20.27 7.42 3.66
CA PRO A 55 -19.12 6.64 4.16
C PRO A 55 -17.81 7.40 4.43
N PHE A 56 -17.78 8.72 4.54
CA PHE A 56 -16.57 9.55 4.70
C PHE A 56 -15.62 9.37 3.50
N GLU A 57 -16.12 9.66 2.30
CA GLU A 57 -15.47 9.31 1.02
C GLU A 57 -15.14 10.55 0.16
N LYS A 58 -15.06 11.74 0.77
CA LYS A 58 -14.41 12.87 0.11
C LYS A 58 -12.90 12.70 0.21
N HIS A 59 -12.33 12.18 -0.88
CA HIS A 59 -10.91 11.86 -0.99
C HIS A 59 -10.11 13.03 -1.60
N LEU A 60 -10.15 14.21 -0.95
CA LEU A 60 -9.57 15.44 -1.48
C LEU A 60 -8.04 15.34 -1.71
N LEU A 61 -7.28 14.87 -0.72
CA LEU A 61 -5.84 14.65 -0.81
C LEU A 61 -5.52 13.61 -1.88
N SER A 62 -6.25 12.48 -1.88
CA SER A 62 -6.05 11.44 -2.90
C SER A 62 -6.33 11.97 -4.31
N TYR A 63 -7.35 12.82 -4.45
CA TYR A 63 -7.72 13.45 -5.71
C TYR A 63 -6.66 14.45 -6.18
N MET A 64 -6.19 15.34 -5.30
CA MET A 64 -5.09 16.27 -5.62
C MET A 64 -3.81 15.52 -5.98
N ALA A 65 -3.47 14.47 -5.23
CA ALA A 65 -2.31 13.63 -5.52
C ALA A 65 -2.43 12.97 -6.90
N LYS A 66 -3.62 12.46 -7.26
CA LYS A 66 -3.86 11.85 -8.57
C LYS A 66 -3.88 12.88 -9.70
N ILE A 67 -4.45 14.06 -9.50
CA ILE A 67 -4.38 15.16 -10.48
C ILE A 67 -2.93 15.55 -10.72
N SER A 68 -2.16 15.71 -9.66
CA SER A 68 -0.75 16.11 -9.77
C SER A 68 0.05 15.07 -10.52
N ASP A 69 -0.23 13.78 -10.27
CA ASP A 69 0.30 12.66 -11.05
C ASP A 69 -0.08 12.81 -12.52
N VAL A 70 -1.37 12.86 -12.84
CA VAL A 70 -1.87 12.94 -14.22
C VAL A 70 -1.31 14.15 -14.98
N LEU A 71 -1.41 15.37 -14.45
CA LEU A 71 -0.98 16.60 -15.12
C LEU A 71 0.51 16.67 -15.42
N THR A 72 1.32 15.86 -14.76
CA THR A 72 2.78 15.84 -14.94
C THR A 72 3.27 14.61 -15.69
N HIS A 73 2.36 13.73 -16.12
CA HIS A 73 2.68 12.70 -17.11
C HIS A 73 2.78 13.36 -18.49
N GLY A 74 3.92 13.16 -19.16
CA GLY A 74 4.23 13.78 -20.45
C GLY A 74 3.31 13.37 -21.61
N ASP A 75 2.58 12.25 -21.47
CA ASP A 75 1.61 11.79 -22.45
C ASP A 75 0.25 11.48 -21.79
N LEU A 76 -0.57 12.52 -21.65
CA LEU A 76 -1.95 12.41 -21.16
C LEU A 76 -2.85 11.57 -22.06
N GLU A 77 -2.53 11.43 -23.35
CA GLU A 77 -3.32 10.63 -24.31
C GLU A 77 -3.13 9.13 -24.06
N GLN A 78 -1.96 8.73 -23.55
CA GLN A 78 -1.63 7.35 -23.19
C GLN A 78 -1.98 6.98 -21.75
N HIS A 79 -2.33 7.96 -20.91
CA HIS A 79 -2.71 7.69 -19.53
C HIS A 79 -4.18 7.23 -19.45
N GLU A 80 -4.41 5.94 -19.15
CA GLU A 80 -5.75 5.30 -19.15
C GLU A 80 -6.82 6.09 -18.37
N ASP A 81 -6.50 6.61 -17.18
CA ASP A 81 -7.45 7.42 -16.39
C ASP A 81 -7.70 8.83 -16.99
N ALA A 82 -6.74 9.37 -17.75
CA ALA A 82 -6.85 10.72 -18.29
C ALA A 82 -7.83 10.74 -19.45
N THR A 83 -7.85 9.71 -20.33
CA THR A 83 -8.75 9.65 -21.49
C THR A 83 -10.22 9.78 -21.09
N ALA A 84 -10.64 9.13 -20.00
CA ALA A 84 -12.02 9.24 -19.52
C ALA A 84 -12.38 10.64 -19.01
N VAL A 85 -11.41 11.32 -18.37
CA VAL A 85 -11.57 12.70 -17.87
C VAL A 85 -11.58 13.69 -19.03
N ILE A 86 -10.71 13.49 -20.02
CA ILE A 86 -10.63 14.25 -21.26
C ILE A 86 -11.94 14.20 -22.03
N ASP A 87 -12.51 13.01 -22.18
CA ASP A 87 -13.79 12.81 -22.86
C ASP A 87 -14.92 13.58 -22.16
N LEU A 88 -14.92 13.60 -20.82
CA LEU A 88 -15.90 14.34 -20.04
C LEU A 88 -15.75 15.86 -20.22
N PHE A 89 -14.52 16.38 -20.15
CA PHE A 89 -14.26 17.81 -20.33
C PHE A 89 -14.51 18.26 -21.78
N SER A 90 -14.12 17.45 -22.77
CA SER A 90 -14.32 17.78 -24.19
C SER A 90 -15.81 17.94 -24.53
N LYS A 91 -16.68 17.16 -23.87
CA LYS A 91 -18.14 17.26 -24.03
C LYS A 91 -18.76 18.49 -23.36
N THR A 92 -18.12 19.03 -22.32
CA THR A 92 -18.72 20.08 -21.47
C THR A 92 -18.12 21.46 -21.65
N MET A 93 -16.80 21.53 -21.92
CA MET A 93 -16.04 22.79 -21.96
C MET A 93 -15.36 23.02 -23.33
N GLY A 94 -15.61 22.16 -24.31
CA GLY A 94 -14.98 22.21 -25.63
C GLY A 94 -13.59 21.56 -25.65
N THR A 95 -12.87 21.70 -26.76
CA THR A 95 -11.57 21.05 -26.98
C THR A 95 -10.57 21.40 -25.87
N VAL A 96 -10.12 20.38 -25.13
CA VAL A 96 -9.04 20.52 -24.15
C VAL A 96 -7.70 20.30 -24.86
N TYR A 97 -6.80 21.26 -24.75
CA TYR A 97 -5.41 21.09 -25.22
C TYR A 97 -4.62 20.34 -24.15
N LEU A 98 -4.28 19.09 -24.45
CA LEU A 98 -3.67 18.16 -23.49
C LEU A 98 -2.16 18.02 -23.66
N ARG A 99 -1.64 18.47 -24.79
CA ARG A 99 -0.21 18.55 -24.98
C ARG A 99 0.26 19.85 -24.36
N PRO A 100 1.17 19.83 -23.37
CA PRO A 100 1.94 21.02 -23.07
C PRO A 100 2.60 21.50 -24.38
N PRO A 101 2.78 22.82 -24.58
CA PRO A 101 3.39 23.35 -25.78
C PRO A 101 4.72 22.64 -26.04
N GLN A 102 4.80 21.88 -27.13
CA GLN A 102 6.01 21.16 -27.51
C GLN A 102 7.09 22.17 -27.90
N ASP A 103 8.29 21.95 -27.34
CA ASP A 103 9.59 22.38 -27.83
C ASP A 103 10.04 23.84 -27.70
N ASN A 104 9.32 24.74 -27.00
CA ASN A 104 9.79 26.15 -26.86
C ASN A 104 9.60 26.82 -25.48
N LEU A 105 9.11 26.10 -24.47
CA LEU A 105 8.96 26.63 -23.12
C LEU A 105 9.65 25.70 -22.12
N ASP A 106 10.70 26.20 -21.45
CA ASP A 106 11.39 25.52 -20.33
C ASP A 106 10.52 25.40 -19.06
N ILE A 107 9.19 25.46 -19.19
CA ILE A 107 8.28 25.33 -18.06
C ILE A 107 8.04 23.84 -17.82
N THR A 108 8.76 23.30 -16.85
CA THR A 108 8.51 21.96 -16.33
C THR A 108 7.68 22.05 -15.06
N LEU A 109 6.54 21.36 -15.02
CA LEU A 109 5.74 21.21 -13.81
C LEU A 109 6.16 19.93 -13.11
N SER A 110 6.76 20.06 -11.93
CA SER A 110 7.02 18.88 -11.11
C SER A 110 5.71 18.40 -10.45
N ARG A 111 5.55 17.08 -10.36
CA ARG A 111 4.39 16.46 -9.68
C ARG A 111 4.22 16.98 -8.26
N ASP A 112 5.34 17.16 -7.58
CA ASP A 112 5.42 17.62 -6.20
C ASP A 112 4.97 19.08 -6.04
N ASP A 113 5.40 19.97 -6.94
CA ASP A 113 5.03 21.39 -6.90
C ASP A 113 3.56 21.61 -7.25
N VAL A 114 3.02 20.85 -8.23
CA VAL A 114 1.58 20.88 -8.54
C VAL A 114 0.77 20.47 -7.31
N PHE A 115 1.17 19.40 -6.63
CA PHE A 115 0.47 18.96 -5.41
C PHE A 115 0.54 20.01 -4.30
N LYS A 116 1.74 20.56 -4.03
CA LYS A 116 1.92 21.61 -3.00
C LYS A 116 1.07 22.84 -3.29
N ALA A 117 0.98 23.28 -4.55
CA ALA A 117 0.15 24.41 -4.95
C ALA A 117 -1.35 24.15 -4.75
N LEU A 118 -1.83 22.97 -5.17
CA LEU A 118 -3.22 22.55 -4.98
C LEU A 118 -3.58 22.47 -3.48
N TRP A 119 -2.73 21.82 -2.69
CA TRP A 119 -2.95 21.68 -1.24
C TRP A 119 -2.94 23.03 -0.53
N SER A 120 -1.96 23.88 -0.83
CA SER A 120 -1.84 25.21 -0.22
C SER A 120 -3.10 26.05 -0.48
N THR A 121 -3.55 26.07 -1.74
CA THR A 121 -4.75 26.81 -2.14
C THR A 121 -6.02 26.30 -1.46
N ALA A 122 -6.21 24.98 -1.44
CA ALA A 122 -7.37 24.36 -0.81
C ALA A 122 -7.39 24.57 0.70
N SER A 123 -6.24 24.43 1.34
CA SER A 123 -6.06 24.64 2.77
C SER A 123 -6.36 26.09 3.15
N GLN A 124 -5.74 27.07 2.49
CA GLN A 124 -5.99 28.50 2.76
C GLN A 124 -7.45 28.89 2.54
N THR A 125 -8.07 28.39 1.48
CA THR A 125 -9.49 28.62 1.21
C THR A 125 -10.38 28.03 2.30
N THR A 126 -10.01 26.85 2.79
CA THR A 126 -10.73 26.17 3.88
C THR A 126 -10.57 26.93 5.19
N LEU A 127 -9.36 27.40 5.52
CA LEU A 127 -9.08 28.19 6.72
C LEU A 127 -9.80 29.54 6.74
N LYS A 128 -10.03 30.19 5.59
CA LYS A 128 -10.90 31.38 5.52
C LYS A 128 -12.33 31.09 5.99
N ARG A 129 -12.83 29.87 5.77
CA ARG A 129 -14.18 29.44 6.16
C ARG A 129 -14.22 28.83 7.57
N PHE A 130 -13.14 28.19 7.99
CA PHE A 130 -13.02 27.47 9.25
C PHE A 130 -11.70 27.85 9.95
N PRO A 131 -11.58 29.08 10.47
CA PRO A 131 -10.30 29.65 10.94
C PRO A 131 -9.66 28.90 12.10
N ASP A 132 -10.46 28.20 12.92
CA ASP A 132 -9.96 27.43 14.08
C ASP A 132 -9.50 26.02 13.71
N SER A 133 -9.54 25.65 12.42
CA SER A 133 -9.17 24.31 11.98
C SER A 133 -7.66 24.15 11.92
N LEU A 134 -7.18 23.00 12.38
CA LEU A 134 -5.76 22.65 12.37
C LEU A 134 -5.46 21.44 11.49
N TYR A 135 -6.44 20.55 11.32
CA TYR A 135 -6.21 19.26 10.68
C TYR A 135 -7.17 19.03 9.52
N HIS A 136 -6.73 18.24 8.55
CA HIS A 136 -7.60 17.62 7.56
C HIS A 136 -7.43 16.10 7.59
N ALA A 137 -8.44 15.36 8.02
CA ALA A 137 -8.39 13.90 8.07
C ALA A 137 -9.03 13.25 6.85
N GLU A 138 -8.37 12.24 6.30
CA GLU A 138 -8.87 11.49 5.14
C GLU A 138 -8.51 10.00 5.24
N LYS A 139 -9.42 9.12 4.80
CA LYS A 139 -9.08 7.72 4.51
C LYS A 139 -8.44 7.64 3.12
N CYS A 140 -7.21 7.18 3.06
CA CYS A 140 -6.45 7.19 1.81
C CYS A 140 -5.98 5.78 1.41
N PRO A 141 -5.87 5.49 0.10
CA PRO A 141 -5.12 4.33 -0.39
C PRO A 141 -3.67 4.35 0.11
N ILE A 142 -3.04 3.17 0.22
CA ILE A 142 -1.70 2.99 0.80
C ILE A 142 -0.67 3.95 0.20
N TRP A 143 -0.70 4.19 -1.12
CA TRP A 143 0.30 5.00 -1.81
C TRP A 143 0.25 6.51 -1.48
N VAL A 144 -0.91 7.03 -1.08
CA VAL A 144 -1.12 8.48 -0.89
C VAL A 144 -0.28 9.01 0.28
N PRO A 145 -0.28 8.41 1.48
CA PRO A 145 0.60 8.84 2.57
C PRO A 145 2.08 9.00 2.20
N PHE A 146 2.61 8.07 1.40
CA PHE A 146 4.02 8.10 0.98
C PHE A 146 4.30 9.23 -0.02
N PHE A 147 3.31 9.61 -0.81
CA PHE A 147 3.42 10.77 -1.69
C PHE A 147 3.25 12.09 -0.93
N VAL A 148 2.22 12.22 -0.10
CA VAL A 148 1.90 13.46 0.61
C VAL A 148 3.01 13.85 1.59
N ARG A 149 3.56 12.89 2.35
CA ARG A 149 4.61 13.17 3.35
C ARG A 149 5.90 13.76 2.78
N LYS A 150 6.20 13.47 1.51
CA LYS A 150 7.36 14.04 0.82
C LYS A 150 7.17 15.51 0.48
N ASN A 151 5.91 15.92 0.41
CA ASN A 151 5.50 17.21 -0.12
C ASN A 151 5.09 18.20 0.97
N VAL A 152 4.46 17.71 2.04
CA VAL A 152 3.97 18.52 3.15
C VAL A 152 4.09 17.76 4.48
N PRO A 153 4.31 18.46 5.62
CA PRO A 153 4.17 17.87 6.94
C PRO A 153 2.81 17.19 7.06
N SER A 154 2.77 15.97 7.60
CA SER A 154 1.54 15.19 7.73
C SER A 154 1.68 14.12 8.80
N LEU A 155 0.56 13.55 9.24
CA LEU A 155 0.49 12.37 10.12
C LEU A 155 -0.16 11.23 9.36
N THR A 156 0.40 10.02 9.44
CA THR A 156 -0.15 8.81 8.85
C THR A 156 -0.53 7.81 9.94
N LEU A 157 -1.79 7.38 9.93
CA LEU A 157 -2.30 6.31 10.78
C LEU A 157 -2.45 5.03 9.92
N SER A 158 -1.49 4.11 10.03
CA SER A 158 -1.52 2.82 9.32
C SER A 158 -2.39 1.84 10.09
N LEU A 159 -3.66 1.68 9.66
CA LEU A 159 -4.64 0.85 10.36
C LEU A 159 -4.62 -0.59 9.86
N PHE A 160 -4.17 -1.49 10.73
CA PHE A 160 -4.21 -2.93 10.56
C PHE A 160 -5.42 -3.52 11.26
N ARG A 161 -5.97 -4.58 10.68
CA ARG A 161 -6.97 -5.45 11.30
C ARG A 161 -6.60 -6.88 10.94
N ASP A 162 -6.94 -7.84 11.80
CA ASP A 162 -6.70 -9.25 11.50
C ASP A 162 -7.22 -9.61 10.08
N PRO A 163 -6.36 -10.10 9.17
CA PRO A 163 -6.74 -10.33 7.77
C PRO A 163 -7.90 -11.34 7.63
N ARG A 164 -8.08 -12.23 8.62
CA ARG A 164 -9.22 -13.15 8.68
C ARG A 164 -10.55 -12.43 8.95
N ASN A 165 -10.52 -11.41 9.81
CA ASN A 165 -11.69 -10.55 10.06
C ASN A 165 -11.98 -9.63 8.88
N ILE A 166 -10.93 -9.14 8.19
CA ILE A 166 -11.09 -8.38 6.93
C ILE A 166 -11.81 -9.25 5.90
N TYR A 167 -11.33 -10.48 5.71
CA TYR A 167 -11.93 -11.45 4.79
C TYR A 167 -13.42 -11.67 5.05
N LEU A 168 -13.79 -12.05 6.28
CA LEU A 168 -15.18 -12.24 6.67
C LEU A 168 -16.01 -10.97 6.51
N SER A 169 -15.43 -9.80 6.79
CA SER A 169 -16.14 -8.53 6.59
C SER A 169 -16.35 -8.21 5.12
N GLN A 170 -15.42 -8.52 4.22
CA GLN A 170 -15.62 -8.33 2.77
C GLN A 170 -16.66 -9.30 2.23
N VAL A 171 -16.60 -10.57 2.63
CA VAL A 171 -17.60 -11.60 2.26
C VAL A 171 -19.00 -11.16 2.69
N ALA A 172 -19.18 -10.77 3.96
CA ALA A 172 -20.47 -10.29 4.46
C ALA A 172 -20.96 -9.02 3.75
N TYR A 173 -20.05 -8.10 3.41
CA TYR A 173 -20.40 -6.88 2.70
C TYR A 173 -20.84 -7.16 1.27
N ASN A 174 -20.13 -8.03 0.54
CA ASN A 174 -20.47 -8.40 -0.84
C ASN A 174 -21.81 -9.12 -0.92
N MET A 175 -22.16 -9.92 0.10
CA MET A 175 -23.49 -10.54 0.18
C MET A 175 -24.61 -9.50 0.30
N LYS A 176 -24.36 -8.38 1.00
CA LYS A 176 -25.32 -7.27 1.15
C LYS A 176 -25.33 -6.33 -0.05
N PHE A 177 -24.18 -6.12 -0.69
CA PHE A 177 -23.98 -5.22 -1.81
C PHE A 177 -23.23 -5.94 -2.94
N PRO A 178 -23.94 -6.70 -3.80
CA PRO A 178 -23.31 -7.56 -4.80
C PRO A 178 -22.42 -6.83 -5.81
N THR A 179 -22.63 -5.53 -6.02
CA THR A 179 -21.81 -4.68 -6.90
C THR A 179 -20.51 -4.20 -6.26
N ALA A 180 -20.40 -4.28 -4.92
CA ALA A 180 -19.17 -3.96 -4.22
C ALA A 180 -18.21 -5.13 -4.36
N HIS A 181 -17.34 -5.07 -5.36
CA HIS A 181 -16.41 -6.16 -5.65
C HIS A 181 -15.05 -6.02 -4.94
N PHE A 182 -14.77 -4.88 -4.29
CA PHE A 182 -13.44 -4.55 -3.74
C PHE A 182 -12.30 -4.80 -4.76
N GLY A 183 -12.58 -4.57 -6.05
CA GLY A 183 -11.64 -4.84 -7.15
C GLY A 183 -11.60 -6.28 -7.66
N LEU A 184 -12.46 -7.19 -7.17
CA LEU A 184 -12.53 -8.58 -7.63
C LEU A 184 -13.93 -8.96 -8.11
N LYS A 185 -14.20 -8.74 -9.40
CA LYS A 185 -15.39 -9.32 -10.04
C LYS A 185 -15.24 -10.84 -10.07
N ASN A 186 -16.27 -11.59 -9.67
CA ASN A 186 -16.27 -13.06 -9.65
C ASN A 186 -15.15 -13.70 -8.79
N ALA A 187 -14.79 -13.07 -7.67
CA ALA A 187 -13.76 -13.59 -6.77
C ALA A 187 -14.11 -14.96 -6.19
N THR A 188 -13.18 -15.92 -6.27
CA THR A 188 -13.22 -17.11 -5.43
C THR A 188 -12.72 -16.78 -4.02
N ASP A 189 -12.99 -17.67 -3.07
CA ASP A 189 -12.44 -17.56 -1.71
C ASP A 189 -10.90 -17.37 -1.71
N MET A 190 -10.22 -18.11 -2.58
CA MET A 190 -8.76 -18.03 -2.70
C MET A 190 -8.30 -16.70 -3.28
N THR A 191 -8.89 -16.25 -4.39
CA THR A 191 -8.43 -15.01 -5.03
C THR A 191 -8.68 -13.80 -4.13
N ARG A 192 -9.74 -13.86 -3.31
CA ARG A 192 -9.98 -12.89 -2.24
C ARG A 192 -8.94 -12.95 -1.13
N ALA A 193 -8.62 -14.14 -0.60
CA ALA A 193 -7.58 -14.32 0.40
C ALA A 193 -6.21 -13.83 -0.08
N TRP A 194 -5.86 -14.11 -1.34
CA TRP A 194 -4.66 -13.63 -2.00
C TRP A 194 -4.63 -12.12 -2.12
N GLN A 195 -5.70 -11.48 -2.61
CA GLN A 195 -5.75 -10.02 -2.73
C GLN A 195 -5.61 -9.32 -1.37
N ILE A 196 -6.33 -9.79 -0.34
CA ILE A 196 -6.22 -9.25 1.02
C ILE A 196 -4.80 -9.39 1.52
N SER A 197 -4.18 -10.55 1.34
CA SER A 197 -2.81 -10.80 1.81
C SER A 197 -1.78 -9.94 1.08
N ALA A 198 -1.93 -9.73 -0.23
CA ALA A 198 -1.06 -8.84 -0.99
C ALA A 198 -1.18 -7.38 -0.52
N GLN A 199 -2.40 -6.89 -0.28
CA GLN A 199 -2.64 -5.54 0.27
C GLN A 199 -2.11 -5.41 1.71
N PHE A 200 -2.28 -6.46 2.52
CA PHE A 200 -1.81 -6.49 3.91
C PHE A 200 -0.30 -6.44 4.00
N ASN A 201 0.39 -7.26 3.22
CA ASN A 201 1.84 -7.21 3.10
C ASN A 201 2.30 -5.84 2.55
N SER A 202 1.64 -5.27 1.54
CA SER A 202 2.01 -3.95 1.00
C SER A 202 1.95 -2.84 2.07
N LEU A 203 0.86 -2.79 2.84
CA LEU A 203 0.71 -1.83 3.95
C LEU A 203 1.74 -2.08 5.05
N PHE A 204 1.92 -3.36 5.43
CA PHE A 204 2.84 -3.76 6.48
C PHE A 204 4.28 -3.39 6.15
N GLU A 205 4.77 -3.79 4.99
CA GLU A 205 6.17 -3.57 4.59
C GLU A 205 6.49 -2.09 4.41
N SER A 206 5.54 -1.32 3.87
CA SER A 206 5.71 0.12 3.73
C SER A 206 5.68 0.85 5.08
N THR A 207 4.90 0.36 6.04
CA THR A 207 4.88 0.94 7.40
C THR A 207 6.14 0.56 8.17
N ALA A 208 6.61 -0.69 8.05
CA ALA A 208 7.80 -1.18 8.72
C ALA A 208 9.08 -0.47 8.25
N GLU A 209 9.16 -0.09 6.96
CA GLU A 209 10.26 0.71 6.41
C GLU A 209 10.42 2.07 7.12
N LEU A 210 9.33 2.58 7.69
CA LEU A 210 9.26 3.91 8.31
C LEU A 210 8.98 3.81 9.82
N GLU A 211 9.34 2.69 10.46
CA GLU A 211 9.08 2.45 11.89
C GLU A 211 9.72 3.52 12.80
N GLN A 212 10.83 4.14 12.36
CA GLN A 212 11.51 5.20 13.10
C GLN A 212 10.94 6.60 12.82
N ASP A 213 9.97 6.73 11.91
CA ASP A 213 9.41 8.02 11.54
C ASP A 213 8.21 8.38 12.43
N ASP A 214 8.36 9.44 13.22
CA ASP A 214 7.34 9.92 14.16
C ASP A 214 6.04 10.41 13.49
N SER A 215 6.05 10.64 12.18
CA SER A 215 4.84 10.96 11.41
C SER A 215 4.04 9.71 11.01
N ILE A 216 4.47 8.51 11.36
CA ILE A 216 3.70 7.27 11.16
C ILE A 216 3.34 6.63 12.48
N VAL A 217 2.07 6.23 12.58
CA VAL A 217 1.51 5.51 13.72
C VAL A 217 0.88 4.21 13.22
N PRO A 218 1.52 3.05 13.41
CA PRO A 218 0.87 1.77 13.19
C PRO A 218 -0.20 1.54 14.27
N LEU A 219 -1.41 1.20 13.85
CA LEU A 219 -2.54 0.95 14.74
C LEU A 219 -3.16 -0.41 14.44
N LYS A 220 -3.60 -1.10 15.50
CA LYS A 220 -4.46 -2.28 15.35
C LYS A 220 -5.90 -1.87 15.64
N TYR A 221 -6.81 -2.27 14.77
CA TYR A 221 -8.23 -2.06 14.92
C TYR A 221 -8.74 -2.62 16.25
N GLU A 222 -8.28 -3.82 16.62
CA GLU A 222 -8.64 -4.47 17.86
C GLU A 222 -8.23 -3.64 19.08
N ASP A 223 -7.03 -3.07 19.08
CA ASP A 223 -6.52 -2.23 20.18
C ASP A 223 -7.31 -0.91 20.26
N VAL A 224 -7.62 -0.29 19.11
CA VAL A 224 -8.48 0.91 19.04
C VAL A 224 -9.89 0.63 19.58
N CYS A 225 -10.39 -0.61 19.44
CA CYS A 225 -11.69 -1.00 20.00
C CYS A 225 -11.62 -1.27 21.50
N ASP A 226 -10.50 -1.79 22.00
CA ASP A 226 -10.32 -2.16 23.41
C ASP A 226 -10.05 -0.96 24.30
N ASP A 227 -9.17 -0.08 23.84
CA ASP A 227 -8.70 1.05 24.62
C ASP A 227 -8.53 2.26 23.70
N ILE A 228 -9.66 2.90 23.42
CA ILE A 228 -9.67 4.09 22.59
C ILE A 228 -8.93 5.25 23.25
N ASP A 229 -8.98 5.36 24.58
CA ASP A 229 -8.43 6.50 25.29
C ASP A 229 -6.90 6.52 25.17
N VAL A 230 -6.23 5.35 25.25
CA VAL A 230 -4.80 5.22 24.96
C VAL A 230 -4.44 5.71 23.56
N PHE A 231 -5.29 5.43 22.56
CA PHE A 231 -5.08 5.94 21.20
C PHE A 231 -5.27 7.46 21.13
N LEU A 232 -6.27 8.01 21.82
CA LEU A 232 -6.51 9.45 21.84
C LEU A 232 -5.38 10.21 22.55
N GLU A 233 -4.87 9.69 23.66
CA GLU A 233 -3.69 10.22 24.36
C GLU A 233 -2.46 10.22 23.45
N LEU A 234 -2.29 9.18 22.62
CA LEU A 234 -1.21 9.13 21.63
C LEU A 234 -1.34 10.24 20.59
N LEU A 235 -2.54 10.51 20.08
CA LEU A 235 -2.79 11.61 19.15
C LEU A 235 -2.58 12.97 19.80
N GLU A 236 -3.05 13.14 21.04
CA GLU A 236 -2.84 14.35 21.84
C GLU A 236 -1.35 14.62 22.00
N LYS A 237 -0.57 13.62 22.38
CA LYS A 237 0.88 13.76 22.55
C LYS A 237 1.60 14.08 21.24
N ARG A 238 1.21 13.46 20.12
CA ARG A 238 1.96 13.62 18.85
C ARG A 238 1.61 14.89 18.09
N VAL A 239 0.32 15.24 18.04
CA VAL A 239 -0.16 16.35 17.22
C VAL A 239 -1.06 17.30 17.98
N GLY A 240 -1.08 17.25 19.32
CA GLY A 240 -1.91 18.14 20.15
C GLY A 240 -3.39 18.00 19.88
N TRP A 241 -3.84 16.84 19.39
CA TRP A 241 -5.25 16.53 19.16
C TRP A 241 -6.02 16.55 20.48
N THR A 242 -7.22 17.13 20.53
CA THR A 242 -8.00 17.24 21.76
C THR A 242 -9.41 16.72 21.55
N ALA A 243 -9.79 15.68 22.30
CA ALA A 243 -11.15 15.16 22.29
C ALA A 243 -12.12 16.20 22.82
N ASN A 244 -13.20 16.45 22.09
CA ASN A 244 -14.36 17.11 22.64
C ASN A 244 -15.38 16.06 23.10
N ALA A 245 -15.57 15.96 24.43
CA ALA A 245 -16.51 15.05 25.05
C ALA A 245 -17.98 15.26 24.60
N SER A 246 -18.31 16.44 24.03
CA SER A 246 -19.66 16.78 23.57
C SER A 246 -20.03 16.17 22.22
N LEU A 247 -19.10 15.55 21.48
CA LEU A 247 -19.40 14.91 20.20
C LEU A 247 -19.97 13.51 20.45
N ASP A 248 -21.29 13.45 20.34
CA ASP A 248 -22.15 12.37 20.82
C ASP A 248 -21.81 10.98 20.23
N SER A 249 -21.87 10.01 21.13
CA SER A 249 -21.81 8.57 20.89
C SER A 249 -22.85 8.05 19.88
N SER A 250 -23.92 8.81 19.61
CA SER A 250 -24.93 8.46 18.60
C SER A 250 -24.34 8.28 17.19
N SER A 251 -23.25 8.99 16.87
CA SER A 251 -22.50 8.85 15.63
C SER A 251 -22.06 7.38 15.41
N TYR A 252 -21.63 6.66 16.46
CA TYR A 252 -21.19 5.27 16.34
C TYR A 252 -22.27 4.30 15.86
N LYS A 253 -23.55 4.58 16.17
CA LYS A 253 -24.67 3.69 15.81
C LYS A 253 -24.91 3.64 14.31
N ILE A 254 -24.59 4.70 13.58
CA ILE A 254 -24.73 4.77 12.12
C ILE A 254 -23.59 4.01 11.42
N HIS A 255 -22.45 3.85 12.08
CA HIS A 255 -21.18 3.43 11.46
C HIS A 255 -20.80 1.96 11.74
N ALA A 256 -21.52 1.33 12.66
CA ALA A 256 -21.35 -0.07 13.02
C ALA A 256 -22.12 -0.97 12.04
N THR A 257 -21.43 -1.63 11.10
CA THR A 257 -22.03 -2.78 10.38
C THR A 257 -22.37 -3.95 11.32
N SER A 258 -21.79 -3.95 12.52
CA SER A 258 -22.07 -4.85 13.65
C SER A 258 -21.61 -4.15 14.95
N SER A 259 -22.08 -4.58 16.13
CA SER A 259 -21.51 -4.09 17.38
C SER A 259 -19.99 -4.36 17.43
N LEU A 260 -19.23 -3.50 18.12
CA LEU A 260 -17.77 -3.60 18.22
C LEU A 260 -17.33 -4.96 18.80
N ALA A 261 -18.01 -5.44 19.83
CA ALA A 261 -17.73 -6.77 20.39
C ALA A 261 -17.93 -7.91 19.36
N LYS A 262 -18.91 -7.78 18.46
CA LYS A 262 -19.19 -8.77 17.40
C LYS A 262 -18.27 -8.63 16.20
N SER A 263 -17.52 -7.55 16.04
CA SER A 263 -16.60 -7.36 14.92
C SER A 263 -15.21 -7.97 15.19
N ARG A 264 -14.88 -8.23 16.46
CA ARG A 264 -13.61 -8.79 16.91
C ARG A 264 -13.62 -10.31 16.83
N GLU A 265 -12.47 -10.87 16.46
CA GLU A 265 -12.21 -12.32 16.43
C GLU A 265 -13.33 -13.18 15.79
N ARG A 266 -14.12 -12.62 14.86
CA ARG A 266 -15.21 -13.33 14.17
C ARG A 266 -14.74 -14.61 13.54
N TRP A 267 -13.51 -14.61 13.05
CA TRP A 267 -12.86 -15.78 12.45
C TRP A 267 -12.76 -17.00 13.36
N LYS A 268 -12.88 -16.84 14.69
CA LYS A 268 -12.91 -17.97 15.64
C LYS A 268 -14.27 -18.69 15.64
N HIS A 269 -15.33 -18.05 15.18
CA HIS A 269 -16.71 -18.55 15.31
C HIS A 269 -17.46 -18.62 13.98
N GLU A 270 -17.02 -17.87 12.97
CA GLU A 270 -17.57 -17.89 11.62
C GLU A 270 -16.69 -18.72 10.69
N ALA A 271 -17.33 -19.45 9.78
CA ALA A 271 -16.63 -20.33 8.86
C ALA A 271 -15.80 -19.55 7.82
N ILE A 272 -14.51 -19.87 7.75
CA ILE A 272 -13.62 -19.55 6.64
C ILE A 272 -13.21 -20.88 6.03
N SER A 273 -13.26 -21.02 4.71
CA SER A 273 -12.78 -22.25 4.07
C SER A 273 -11.33 -22.53 4.45
N LYS A 274 -10.99 -23.79 4.77
CA LYS A 274 -9.65 -24.18 5.24
C LYS A 274 -8.53 -23.60 4.38
N ARG A 275 -8.73 -23.61 3.06
CA ARG A 275 -7.78 -23.09 2.07
C ARG A 275 -7.62 -21.57 2.13
N ALA A 276 -8.71 -20.80 2.22
CA ALA A 276 -8.62 -19.35 2.39
C ALA A 276 -7.97 -18.99 3.73
N LEU A 277 -8.34 -19.69 4.81
CA LEU A 277 -7.76 -19.50 6.14
C LEU A 277 -6.25 -19.74 6.13
N HIS A 278 -5.80 -20.83 5.50
CA HIS A 278 -4.38 -21.13 5.37
C HIS A 278 -3.65 -20.02 4.62
N TYR A 279 -4.15 -19.55 3.46
CA TYR A 279 -3.50 -18.46 2.72
C TYR A 279 -3.44 -17.15 3.51
N LEU A 280 -4.52 -16.79 4.22
CA LEU A 280 -4.56 -15.60 5.06
C LEU A 280 -3.52 -15.65 6.19
N GLN A 281 -3.10 -16.85 6.62
CA GLN A 281 -2.08 -17.02 7.64
C GLN A 281 -0.67 -17.13 7.04
N ILE A 282 -0.44 -18.10 6.13
CA ILE A 282 0.91 -18.38 5.60
C ILE A 282 1.48 -17.18 4.83
N LEU A 283 0.65 -16.48 4.04
CA LEU A 283 1.13 -15.35 3.23
C LEU A 283 1.36 -14.08 4.07
N ASN A 284 0.72 -13.97 5.24
CA ASN A 284 0.84 -12.82 6.14
C ASN A 284 1.61 -13.17 7.42
N PHE A 285 2.26 -14.33 7.51
CA PHE A 285 2.78 -14.91 8.76
C PHE A 285 3.60 -13.91 9.59
N GLU A 286 4.65 -13.34 8.99
CA GLU A 286 5.54 -12.38 9.66
C GLU A 286 4.82 -11.10 10.10
N ALA A 287 3.98 -10.56 9.22
CA ALA A 287 3.21 -9.35 9.50
C ALA A 287 2.22 -9.61 10.64
N MET A 288 1.55 -10.77 10.64
CA MET A 288 0.65 -11.20 11.71
C MET A 288 1.39 -11.38 13.03
N GLN A 289 2.54 -12.06 13.03
CA GLN A 289 3.36 -12.28 14.21
C GLN A 289 3.84 -10.95 14.81
N LYS A 290 4.38 -10.04 14.00
CA LYS A 290 4.85 -8.71 14.45
C LYS A 290 3.72 -7.84 14.98
N LEU A 291 2.51 -7.96 14.43
CA LEU A 291 1.32 -7.28 14.91
C LEU A 291 0.63 -8.03 16.07
N GLY A 292 1.16 -9.17 16.52
CA GLY A 292 0.60 -9.94 17.63
C GLY A 292 -0.73 -10.64 17.34
N TYR A 293 -1.04 -10.91 16.06
CA TYR A 293 -2.18 -11.74 15.69
C TYR A 293 -1.80 -13.23 15.80
N PRO A 294 -2.64 -14.09 16.41
CA PRO A 294 -2.32 -15.51 16.56
C PRO A 294 -2.35 -16.22 15.21
N THR A 295 -1.41 -17.13 14.99
CA THR A 295 -1.28 -17.96 13.78
C THR A 295 -1.12 -19.43 14.17
N LEU A 296 -1.65 -20.34 13.35
CA LEU A 296 -1.48 -21.78 13.49
C LEU A 296 -0.38 -22.32 12.56
N ILE A 297 0.11 -21.49 11.64
CA ILE A 297 1.18 -21.82 10.70
C ILE A 297 2.51 -21.81 11.45
N SER A 298 3.38 -22.79 11.19
CA SER A 298 4.73 -22.83 11.75
C SER A 298 5.68 -21.88 11.03
N CYS A 299 6.76 -21.44 11.70
CA CYS A 299 7.79 -20.63 11.05
C CYS A 299 8.39 -21.36 9.83
N ASP A 300 8.65 -22.66 9.94
CA ASP A 300 9.25 -23.45 8.86
C ASP A 300 8.35 -23.51 7.63
N GLU A 301 7.04 -23.70 7.85
CA GLU A 301 6.04 -23.70 6.78
C GLU A 301 5.95 -22.33 6.09
N ALA A 302 5.91 -21.23 6.86
CA ALA A 302 5.91 -19.89 6.28
C ALA A 302 7.22 -19.57 5.53
N ASN A 303 8.35 -19.95 6.09
CA ASN A 303 9.67 -19.77 5.47
C ASN A 303 9.88 -20.68 4.27
N SER A 304 9.11 -21.78 4.14
CA SER A 304 9.20 -22.69 3.00
C SER A 304 8.75 -22.04 1.69
N ILE A 305 7.91 -21.01 1.76
CA ILE A 305 7.38 -20.30 0.58
C ILE A 305 8.08 -18.96 0.32
N LYS A 306 8.96 -18.50 1.22
CA LYS A 306 9.59 -17.18 1.16
C LYS A 306 11.07 -17.30 0.81
N ILE A 307 11.51 -16.48 -0.13
CA ILE A 307 12.90 -16.15 -0.39
C ILE A 307 13.10 -14.75 0.19
N ASP A 308 13.79 -14.69 1.33
CA ASP A 308 14.08 -13.46 2.04
C ASP A 308 15.45 -12.93 1.62
N PHE A 309 15.49 -11.70 1.08
CA PHE A 309 16.74 -11.11 0.63
C PHE A 309 17.59 -10.54 1.77
N SER A 310 17.09 -10.53 3.00
CA SER A 310 17.91 -10.25 4.19
C SER A 310 18.94 -11.34 4.47
N GLU A 311 18.68 -12.57 4.03
CA GLU A 311 19.58 -13.71 4.16
C GLU A 311 20.54 -13.83 2.95
N ALA A 312 20.95 -12.70 2.36
CA ALA A 312 21.68 -12.66 1.09
C ALA A 312 23.10 -13.27 1.08
N ALA A 313 23.53 -13.89 2.17
CA ALA A 313 24.65 -14.84 2.16
C ALA A 313 24.28 -16.20 1.53
N GLN A 314 23.00 -16.57 1.52
CA GLN A 314 22.54 -17.90 1.11
C GLN A 314 22.22 -18.04 -0.38
N HIS A 315 22.02 -16.94 -1.12
CA HIS A 315 21.70 -17.03 -2.55
C HIS A 315 22.76 -16.39 -3.44
N LYS A 316 22.91 -16.94 -4.64
CA LYS A 316 23.70 -16.35 -5.70
C LYS A 316 22.84 -15.33 -6.43
N TYR A 317 23.36 -14.12 -6.58
CA TYR A 317 22.70 -13.03 -7.28
C TYR A 317 23.60 -12.49 -8.37
N SER A 318 23.02 -12.03 -9.47
CA SER A 318 23.70 -11.22 -10.46
C SER A 318 22.80 -10.10 -10.94
N VAL A 319 23.39 -8.94 -11.19
CA VAL A 319 22.72 -7.84 -11.89
C VAL A 319 23.34 -7.71 -13.26
N GLU A 320 22.51 -7.74 -14.30
CA GLU A 320 22.90 -7.33 -15.65
C GLU A 320 22.37 -5.91 -15.88
N ASP A 321 23.17 -5.07 -16.54
CA ASP A 321 22.82 -3.70 -16.92
C ASP A 321 22.60 -2.72 -15.75
N GLY A 322 23.14 -3.01 -14.57
CA GLY A 322 23.09 -2.14 -13.40
C GLY A 322 24.21 -2.42 -12.40
N SER A 323 24.20 -1.69 -11.29
CA SER A 323 25.07 -1.93 -10.14
C SER A 323 24.24 -2.46 -8.97
N LEU A 324 24.80 -3.43 -8.27
CA LEU A 324 24.20 -4.03 -7.08
C LEU A 324 24.87 -3.42 -5.86
N GLU A 325 24.15 -2.57 -5.12
CA GLU A 325 24.56 -2.17 -3.79
C GLU A 325 23.96 -3.18 -2.80
N LYS A 326 24.79 -4.13 -2.35
CA LYS A 326 24.32 -5.27 -1.56
C LYS A 326 24.05 -4.88 -0.10
N LEU A 327 22.92 -5.38 0.42
CA LEU A 327 22.56 -5.50 1.84
C LEU A 327 22.66 -4.21 2.66
N THR A 328 21.57 -3.45 2.73
CA THR A 328 21.40 -2.54 3.85
C THR A 328 21.12 -3.34 5.13
N ASP A 329 21.42 -2.77 6.30
CA ASP A 329 21.10 -3.33 7.62
C ASP A 329 19.62 -3.71 7.82
N GLN A 330 18.75 -3.32 6.88
CA GLN A 330 17.31 -3.54 6.89
C GLN A 330 16.87 -4.78 6.09
N GLY A 331 17.81 -5.56 5.55
CA GLY A 331 17.48 -6.84 4.95
C GLY A 331 16.76 -6.74 3.59
N LYS A 332 17.21 -5.82 2.74
CA LYS A 332 16.70 -5.63 1.38
C LYS A 332 17.84 -5.52 0.38
N ILE A 333 17.53 -5.81 -0.88
CA ILE A 333 18.43 -5.61 -2.01
C ILE A 333 18.11 -4.29 -2.68
N VAL A 334 19.13 -3.47 -2.89
CA VAL A 334 19.04 -2.20 -3.62
C VAL A 334 19.74 -2.38 -4.96
N ILE A 335 19.01 -2.05 -6.01
CA ILE A 335 19.47 -2.13 -7.39
C ILE A 335 19.47 -0.73 -7.94
N GLU A 336 20.64 -0.25 -8.34
CA GLU A 336 20.80 1.04 -9.01
C GLU A 336 21.13 0.80 -10.48
N SER A 337 20.33 1.38 -11.37
CA SER A 337 20.49 1.23 -12.82
C SER A 337 20.44 2.59 -13.50
N THR A 338 21.48 2.90 -14.27
CA THR A 338 21.50 4.03 -15.21
C THR A 338 20.87 3.66 -16.56
N ARG A 339 20.59 2.38 -16.78
CA ARG A 339 19.99 1.88 -18.02
C ARG A 339 18.47 1.74 -17.87
N ARG A 340 17.77 1.82 -19.00
CA ARG A 340 16.32 1.62 -19.10
C ARG A 340 15.87 0.24 -18.63
N THR A 341 16.76 -0.75 -18.69
CA THR A 341 16.49 -2.11 -18.25
C THR A 341 17.54 -2.55 -17.26
N CYS A 342 17.08 -3.11 -16.15
CA CYS A 342 17.90 -3.84 -15.21
C CYS A 342 17.34 -5.26 -15.09
N ARG A 343 18.24 -6.24 -15.01
CA ARG A 343 17.89 -7.62 -14.74
C ARG A 343 18.53 -8.06 -13.44
N PHE A 344 17.73 -8.62 -12.54
CA PHE A 344 18.18 -9.17 -11.27
C PHE A 344 17.89 -10.66 -11.22
N ASN A 345 18.94 -11.47 -11.29
CA ASN A 345 18.86 -12.92 -11.23
C ASN A 345 19.15 -13.41 -9.81
N PHE A 346 18.44 -14.44 -9.36
CA PHE A 346 18.69 -15.08 -8.07
C PHE A 346 18.38 -16.58 -8.08
N SER A 347 19.27 -17.35 -7.47
CA SER A 347 19.15 -18.81 -7.40
C SER A 347 18.08 -19.25 -6.40
N VAL A 348 17.29 -20.26 -6.79
CA VAL A 348 16.31 -20.91 -5.93
C VAL A 348 16.81 -22.31 -5.61
N GLU A 349 17.39 -22.47 -4.43
CA GLU A 349 18.05 -23.72 -4.03
C GLU A 349 17.08 -24.79 -3.54
N ARG A 350 15.83 -24.41 -3.23
CA ARG A 350 14.81 -25.31 -2.70
C ARG A 350 13.97 -25.88 -3.83
N LYS A 351 13.90 -27.21 -3.91
CA LYS A 351 12.86 -27.88 -4.70
C LYS A 351 11.54 -27.75 -3.96
N HIS A 352 10.58 -27.06 -4.56
CA HIS A 352 9.23 -26.98 -4.03
C HIS A 352 8.49 -28.25 -4.41
N SER A 353 7.99 -28.99 -3.41
CA SER A 353 7.17 -30.19 -3.62
C SER A 353 5.72 -29.86 -4.00
N VAL A 354 5.32 -28.61 -3.84
CA VAL A 354 3.96 -28.13 -4.08
C VAL A 354 3.95 -27.24 -5.31
N LYS A 355 2.95 -27.43 -6.18
CA LYS A 355 2.70 -26.59 -7.35
C LYS A 355 2.57 -25.11 -6.94
N THR A 356 3.30 -24.21 -7.60
CA THR A 356 3.25 -22.76 -7.39
C THR A 356 2.17 -22.15 -8.28
N MET A 357 1.22 -21.42 -7.69
CA MET A 357 0.15 -20.74 -8.43
C MET A 357 0.47 -19.30 -8.79
N GLU A 358 1.10 -18.59 -7.86
CA GLU A 358 1.56 -17.23 -8.09
C GLU A 358 2.97 -17.07 -7.53
N VAL A 359 3.75 -16.19 -8.16
CA VAL A 359 4.98 -15.67 -7.57
C VAL A 359 4.73 -14.23 -7.19
N TRP A 360 5.01 -13.89 -5.95
CA TRP A 360 4.80 -12.56 -5.39
C TRP A 360 6.12 -11.89 -5.15
N LEU A 361 6.23 -10.63 -5.55
CA LEU A 361 7.42 -9.83 -5.37
C LEU A 361 7.08 -8.62 -4.50
N CYS A 362 7.77 -8.45 -3.38
CA CYS A 362 7.71 -7.22 -2.60
C CYS A 362 8.79 -6.25 -3.07
N ILE A 363 8.34 -5.19 -3.75
CA ILE A 363 9.18 -4.27 -4.51
C ILE A 363 8.73 -2.82 -4.28
N LYS A 364 9.71 -1.93 -4.32
CA LYS A 364 9.57 -0.47 -4.37
C LYS A 364 10.52 0.05 -5.45
N GLY A 365 10.12 1.02 -6.26
CA GLY A 365 10.96 1.45 -7.37
C GLY A 365 10.51 2.73 -8.05
N GLY A 366 11.49 3.48 -8.54
CA GLY A 366 11.33 4.81 -9.13
C GLY A 366 11.06 4.85 -10.63
N THR A 367 10.94 3.71 -11.31
CA THR A 367 10.76 3.67 -12.78
C THR A 367 9.82 2.57 -13.24
N GLY A 368 9.29 2.70 -14.45
CA GLY A 368 8.49 1.70 -15.13
C GLY A 368 7.04 1.51 -14.74
N SER A 369 6.36 0.93 -15.72
CA SER A 369 4.93 0.63 -15.76
C SER A 369 4.64 -0.88 -15.76
N GLN A 370 5.69 -1.69 -15.91
CA GLN A 370 5.62 -3.14 -15.92
C GLN A 370 6.78 -3.73 -15.11
N CYS A 371 6.65 -4.99 -14.73
CA CYS A 371 7.69 -5.82 -14.16
C CYS A 371 7.52 -7.21 -14.77
N SER A 372 8.61 -7.84 -15.21
CA SER A 372 8.60 -9.18 -15.76
C SER A 372 9.35 -10.14 -14.85
N LEU A 373 8.83 -11.35 -14.73
CA LEU A 373 9.46 -12.47 -14.06
C LEU A 373 9.81 -13.52 -15.12
N GLN A 374 11.07 -13.91 -15.18
CA GLN A 374 11.58 -14.99 -16.02
C GLN A 374 12.10 -16.12 -15.14
N TRP A 375 12.05 -17.35 -15.65
CA TRP A 375 12.58 -18.54 -14.97
C TRP A 375 13.36 -19.42 -15.94
N ARG A 376 14.29 -20.21 -15.41
CA ARG A 376 15.05 -21.19 -16.19
C ARG A 376 15.42 -22.43 -15.40
N LYS A 377 15.66 -23.54 -16.09
CA LYS A 377 16.26 -24.75 -15.52
C LYS A 377 17.78 -24.72 -15.62
N LYS A 378 18.42 -25.69 -14.97
CA LYS A 378 19.85 -25.87 -15.02
C LYS A 378 20.31 -26.15 -16.46
N GLY A 379 21.21 -25.31 -16.97
CA GLY A 379 21.77 -25.42 -18.32
C GLY A 379 20.95 -24.74 -19.42
N GLU A 380 19.79 -24.17 -19.09
CA GLU A 380 18.98 -23.40 -20.04
C GLU A 380 19.30 -21.90 -19.95
N GLN A 381 18.98 -21.15 -21.01
CA GLN A 381 19.00 -19.69 -20.99
C GLN A 381 17.61 -19.15 -20.58
N PHE A 382 17.55 -17.91 -20.09
CA PHE A 382 16.27 -17.21 -19.94
C PHE A 382 15.64 -16.96 -21.32
N GLY A 383 14.31 -17.03 -21.40
CA GLY A 383 13.57 -16.85 -22.65
C GLY A 383 12.19 -16.24 -22.41
N ILE A 384 11.63 -15.60 -23.44
CA ILE A 384 10.32 -14.91 -23.39
C ILE A 384 9.20 -15.92 -23.16
N GLU A 385 9.33 -17.12 -23.69
CA GLU A 385 8.38 -18.23 -23.51
C GLU A 385 8.27 -18.68 -22.05
N ARG A 386 9.29 -18.41 -21.22
CA ARG A 386 9.35 -18.68 -19.79
C ARG A 386 9.36 -17.36 -19.01
N SER A 387 8.41 -16.49 -19.36
CA SER A 387 8.22 -15.20 -18.71
C SER A 387 6.76 -14.90 -18.40
N GLY A 388 6.53 -14.16 -17.33
CA GLY A 388 5.24 -13.54 -17.02
C GLY A 388 5.46 -12.05 -16.77
N THR A 389 4.52 -11.22 -17.21
CA THR A 389 4.57 -9.77 -16.98
C THR A 389 3.40 -9.38 -16.10
N ALA A 390 3.66 -8.49 -15.15
CA ALA A 390 2.68 -7.86 -14.30
C ALA A 390 2.79 -6.35 -14.42
N GLN A 391 1.67 -5.65 -14.24
CA GLN A 391 1.70 -4.19 -14.11
C GLN A 391 2.49 -3.82 -12.86
N PHE A 392 3.34 -2.81 -13.01
CA PHE A 392 4.10 -2.20 -11.92
C PHE A 392 3.81 -0.72 -11.92
N ARG A 393 3.62 -0.13 -10.74
CA ARG A 393 3.50 1.33 -10.64
C ARG A 393 4.71 1.86 -9.90
N LYS A 394 5.46 2.75 -10.55
CA LYS A 394 6.45 3.61 -9.90
C LYS A 394 5.88 4.16 -8.59
N CYS A 395 6.55 3.84 -7.49
CA CYS A 395 6.10 4.31 -6.20
C CYS A 395 7.20 4.24 -5.14
N ASP A 396 7.03 5.10 -4.13
CA ASP A 396 7.97 5.28 -3.03
C ASP A 396 7.67 4.40 -1.81
N HIS A 397 6.86 3.37 -1.99
CA HIS A 397 6.44 2.45 -0.94
C HIS A 397 6.51 1.03 -1.47
N PHE A 398 6.59 0.07 -0.55
CA PHE A 398 6.58 -1.34 -0.92
C PHE A 398 5.18 -1.77 -1.33
N HIS A 399 5.09 -2.48 -2.44
CA HIS A 399 3.87 -3.18 -2.81
C HIS A 399 4.18 -4.57 -3.31
N VAL A 400 3.15 -5.40 -3.33
CA VAL A 400 3.23 -6.79 -3.80
C VAL A 400 2.79 -6.86 -5.26
N VAL A 401 3.75 -7.10 -6.15
CA VAL A 401 3.50 -7.46 -7.55
C VAL A 401 3.25 -8.97 -7.63
N ARG A 402 2.25 -9.37 -8.43
CA ARG A 402 1.78 -10.76 -8.51
C ARG A 402 1.90 -11.30 -9.92
N PHE A 403 2.59 -12.42 -10.08
CA PHE A 403 2.74 -13.15 -11.33
C PHE A 403 1.92 -14.44 -11.25
N ARG A 404 0.90 -14.61 -12.10
CA ARG A 404 0.04 -15.80 -12.11
C ARG A 404 0.69 -16.94 -12.90
N THR A 405 1.67 -17.58 -12.28
CA THR A 405 2.46 -18.63 -12.93
C THR A 405 1.64 -19.83 -13.36
N CYS A 406 0.55 -20.16 -12.66
CA CYS A 406 -0.35 -21.24 -13.08
C CYS A 406 -1.09 -21.00 -14.40
N GLU A 407 -1.18 -19.74 -14.84
CA GLU A 407 -1.80 -19.38 -16.13
C GLU A 407 -0.77 -19.45 -17.27
N ASN A 408 0.53 -19.57 -16.96
CA ASN A 408 1.57 -19.71 -17.97
C ASN A 408 1.88 -21.20 -18.25
N PRO A 409 1.65 -21.70 -19.47
CA PRO A 409 1.85 -23.12 -19.81
C PRO A 409 3.32 -23.58 -19.76
N SER A 410 4.28 -22.66 -19.82
CA SER A 410 5.71 -22.93 -19.72
C SER A 410 6.22 -22.94 -18.27
N TRP A 411 5.37 -22.64 -17.28
CA TRP A 411 5.76 -22.71 -15.87
C TRP A 411 5.96 -24.16 -15.45
N GLN A 412 7.11 -24.46 -14.85
CA GLN A 412 7.48 -25.79 -14.37
C GLN A 412 8.20 -25.63 -13.03
N GLU A 413 7.92 -26.50 -12.06
CA GLU A 413 8.42 -26.37 -10.67
C GLU A 413 9.92 -26.72 -10.51
N ASP A 414 10.58 -27.21 -11.55
CA ASP A 414 12.00 -27.60 -11.54
C ASP A 414 12.95 -26.49 -12.01
N PHE A 415 12.50 -25.23 -11.96
CA PHE A 415 13.36 -24.07 -12.18
C PHE A 415 14.45 -23.97 -11.09
N VAL A 416 15.61 -23.45 -11.46
CA VAL A 416 16.76 -23.27 -10.54
C VAL A 416 17.09 -21.81 -10.29
N GLU A 417 16.53 -20.92 -11.10
CA GLU A 417 16.81 -19.49 -11.03
C GLU A 417 15.60 -18.69 -11.52
N LEU A 418 15.38 -17.56 -10.86
CA LEU A 418 14.41 -16.56 -11.24
C LEU A 418 15.16 -15.29 -11.65
N SER A 419 14.59 -14.56 -12.60
CA SER A 419 15.08 -13.29 -13.08
C SER A 419 13.96 -12.27 -13.05
N ILE A 420 14.13 -11.21 -12.28
CA ILE A 420 13.24 -10.05 -12.30
C ILE A 420 13.80 -9.08 -13.33
N CYS A 421 13.03 -8.87 -14.39
CA CYS A 421 13.36 -8.01 -15.51
C CYS A 421 12.43 -6.80 -15.53
N GLY A 422 12.95 -5.67 -16.01
CA GLY A 422 12.09 -4.69 -16.63
C GLY A 422 11.36 -3.80 -15.65
N ILE A 423 12.11 -3.01 -14.89
CA ILE A 423 11.61 -1.77 -14.30
C ILE A 423 11.85 -0.70 -15.36
N PHE A 424 11.08 -0.79 -16.44
CA PHE A 424 11.36 -0.09 -17.70
C PHE A 424 11.29 1.42 -17.51
N GLY A 425 12.39 2.16 -17.60
CA GLY A 425 12.28 3.62 -17.67
C GLY A 425 11.57 4.05 -18.95
N ASP A 426 10.32 4.53 -18.85
CA ASP A 426 9.67 5.26 -19.95
C ASP A 426 10.27 6.67 -20.09
N ASP A 427 10.92 7.18 -19.03
CA ASP A 427 11.59 8.48 -19.03
C ASP A 427 12.89 8.42 -19.84
N GLN A 428 13.03 9.34 -20.81
CA GLN A 428 14.27 9.54 -21.57
C GLN A 428 15.41 10.13 -20.73
N ASN A 429 15.17 10.44 -19.46
CA ASN A 429 16.17 11.03 -18.60
C ASN A 429 17.14 9.96 -18.08
N ASP A 430 18.43 10.12 -18.38
CA ASP A 430 19.55 9.27 -17.92
C ASP A 430 19.80 9.30 -16.40
N SER A 431 18.78 9.68 -15.60
CA SER A 431 18.90 9.70 -14.15
C SER A 431 18.95 8.26 -13.61
N PRO A 432 19.92 7.95 -12.71
CA PRO A 432 19.97 6.66 -12.05
C PRO A 432 18.63 6.31 -11.40
N THR A 433 18.18 5.09 -11.65
CA THR A 433 16.94 4.55 -11.13
C THR A 433 17.25 3.63 -9.97
N ARG A 434 16.47 3.74 -8.89
CA ARG A 434 16.66 2.94 -7.68
C ARG A 434 15.46 2.03 -7.47
N THR A 435 15.75 0.75 -7.30
CA THR A 435 14.78 -0.30 -7.01
C THR A 435 15.18 -1.01 -5.73
N GLU A 436 14.21 -1.27 -4.87
CA GLU A 436 14.39 -2.01 -3.64
C GLU A 436 13.54 -3.29 -3.68
N LEU A 437 14.16 -4.45 -3.44
CA LEU A 437 13.51 -5.76 -3.35
C LEU A 437 13.66 -6.29 -1.93
N LYS A 438 12.55 -6.72 -1.32
CA LYS A 438 12.56 -7.22 0.07
C LYS A 438 12.46 -8.74 0.15
N TRP A 439 11.52 -9.32 -0.58
CA TRP A 439 11.34 -10.76 -0.63
C TRP A 439 10.58 -11.21 -1.88
N VAL A 440 10.67 -12.50 -2.16
CA VAL A 440 9.84 -13.22 -3.13
C VAL A 440 9.07 -14.32 -2.40
N LYS A 441 7.77 -14.47 -2.69
CA LYS A 441 6.95 -15.58 -2.17
C LYS A 441 6.45 -16.46 -3.31
N LEU A 442 6.63 -17.76 -3.17
CA LEU A 442 6.13 -18.79 -4.09
C LEU A 442 4.81 -19.32 -3.52
N VAL A 443 3.69 -18.77 -4.00
CA VAL A 443 2.36 -19.04 -3.44
C VAL A 443 1.89 -20.44 -3.84
N PRO A 444 1.69 -21.37 -2.88
CA PRO A 444 1.38 -22.76 -3.19
C PRO A 444 -0.05 -22.90 -3.73
N GLY A 445 -0.29 -23.92 -4.54
CA GLY A 445 -1.57 -24.20 -5.16
C GLY A 445 -2.49 -25.10 -4.39
N SER A 446 -1.99 -25.97 -3.55
CA SER A 446 -2.81 -26.74 -2.63
C SER A 446 -2.04 -26.92 -1.34
N VAL A 447 -2.69 -26.69 -0.21
CA VAL A 447 -2.29 -27.39 1.02
C VAL A 447 -2.57 -28.86 0.74
N ALA A 448 -1.62 -29.76 1.03
CA ALA A 448 -1.89 -31.19 0.97
C ALA A 448 -3.22 -31.43 1.70
N GLN A 449 -4.19 -32.05 1.01
CA GLN A 449 -5.47 -32.35 1.63
C GLN A 449 -5.19 -33.35 2.75
N ASP A 450 -5.39 -32.92 4.00
CA ASP A 450 -5.65 -33.84 5.11
C ASP A 450 -7.01 -34.52 4.91
#